data_AF-A0A922ITN8-F1
#
_entry.id   AF-A0A922ITN8-F1
#
_cell.length_a   1.000
_cell.length_b   1.000
_cell.length_c   1.000
_cell.angle_alpha   90.00
_cell.angle_beta   90.00
_cell.angle_gamma   90.00
#
_symmetry.space_group_name_H-M   'P 1'
#
loop_
_entity.id
_entity.type
_entity.pdbx_description
1 polymer ?
#
loop_
_entity_poly.entity_id
_entity_poly.type
_entity_poly.pdbx_seq_one_letter_code
_entity_poly.pdbx_strand_id
1 'polypeptide(L)'
;MANPHELEKDADWFKRLAVWEESRKQYRSAVFYYTEAAQALLNSLEAGSKTEGLLELAQNYNNKVKELKSKTVVEDTSIPNSHISKSKADFARALFLLDDGTTEDEKGNFHKAFELYTLAVELMLSIKRDVQDPSLLKSIETFSKRGLDRAEELKAYVQRTQPPCSDSRSSCSTLTSGASKKSHGFHKPNMSSSLKGDPGGFTVEELEVLRSTSVINGREYLPFLDALDLQERFSFANPFVDKDGLLALSNKQKSLLSRWVRPSDYINGPKMILAISCFSICQTVVTDCSFVASMAIAAQYERRFKKKLITNVKITRMTDHMMRSTKASHDWLVNVDRQADILLRVIYIISCFVLSTFSVCFFICCYFVLFLL
;
A
#
# COMPACT_ATOMS: atom_id res chain seq x y z
N MET A 1 -7.10 22.07 -14.18
CA MET A 1 -6.23 22.43 -13.04
C MET A 1 -6.97 22.07 -11.77
N ALA A 2 -6.26 21.85 -10.66
CA ALA A 2 -6.87 21.65 -9.34
C ALA A 2 -7.70 22.88 -8.94
N ASN A 3 -8.73 22.68 -8.12
CA ASN A 3 -9.50 23.77 -7.56
C ASN A 3 -8.63 24.56 -6.56
N PRO A 4 -8.44 25.90 -6.72
CA PRO A 4 -7.61 26.70 -5.83
C PRO A 4 -8.03 26.60 -4.35
N HIS A 5 -9.34 26.58 -4.09
CA HIS A 5 -9.86 26.50 -2.72
C HIS A 5 -9.53 25.15 -2.07
N GLU A 6 -9.50 24.05 -2.82
CA GLU A 6 -9.09 22.75 -2.28
C GLU A 6 -7.61 22.75 -1.91
N LEU A 7 -6.77 23.38 -2.73
CA LEU A 7 -5.34 23.51 -2.44
C LEU A 7 -5.07 24.38 -1.21
N GLU A 8 -5.87 25.41 -0.97
CA GLU A 8 -5.82 26.19 0.28
C GLU A 8 -6.22 25.35 1.50
N LYS A 9 -7.29 24.54 1.39
CA LYS A 9 -7.67 23.60 2.46
C LYS A 9 -6.58 22.57 2.75
N ASP A 10 -5.93 22.06 1.71
CA ASP A 10 -4.78 21.15 1.83
C ASP A 10 -3.64 21.87 2.60
N ALA A 11 -3.33 23.11 2.25
CA ALA A 11 -2.30 23.91 2.93
C ALA A 11 -2.61 24.11 4.43
N ASP A 12 -3.86 24.42 4.77
CA ASP A 12 -4.31 24.57 6.16
C ASP A 12 -4.20 23.26 6.95
N TRP A 13 -4.56 22.15 6.32
CA TRP A 13 -4.43 20.82 6.94
C TRP A 13 -2.96 20.49 7.23
N PHE A 14 -2.07 20.67 6.25
CA PHE A 14 -0.64 20.45 6.42
C PHE A 14 -0.02 21.36 7.49
N LYS A 15 -0.42 22.64 7.54
CA LYS A 15 0.02 23.57 8.59
C LYS A 15 -0.36 23.06 9.97
N ARG A 16 -1.61 22.59 10.17
CA ARG A 16 -2.05 22.06 11.48
C ARG A 16 -1.20 20.86 11.91
N LEU A 17 -0.87 19.97 10.99
CA LEU A 17 0.03 18.85 11.25
C LEU A 17 1.44 19.31 11.59
N ALA A 18 1.97 20.29 10.86
CA ALA A 18 3.30 20.84 11.10
C ALA A 18 3.43 21.42 12.52
N VAL A 19 2.45 22.21 12.96
CA VAL A 19 2.40 22.79 14.31
C VAL A 19 2.30 21.69 15.37
N TRP A 20 1.49 20.65 15.11
CA TRP A 20 1.34 19.52 16.02
C TRP A 20 2.67 18.76 16.19
N GLU A 21 3.40 18.48 15.11
CA GLU A 21 4.71 17.82 15.22
C GLU A 21 5.78 18.72 15.85
N GLU A 22 5.76 20.03 15.56
CA GLU A 22 6.66 21.00 16.19
C GLU A 22 6.46 21.03 17.71
N SER A 23 5.20 20.96 18.19
CA SER A 23 4.88 20.88 19.62
C SER A 23 5.44 19.64 20.31
N ARG A 24 5.68 18.56 19.54
CA ARG A 24 6.27 17.30 19.99
C ARG A 24 7.79 17.26 19.79
N LYS A 25 8.38 18.37 19.36
CA LYS A 25 9.81 18.49 18.98
C LYS A 25 10.22 17.52 17.86
N GLN A 26 9.27 17.07 17.04
CA GLN A 26 9.55 16.23 15.88
C GLN A 26 9.86 17.12 14.67
N TYR A 27 10.99 17.81 14.72
CA TYR A 27 11.32 18.87 13.76
C TYR A 27 11.46 18.35 12.33
N ARG A 28 11.94 17.12 12.12
CA ARG A 28 12.05 16.50 10.80
C ARG A 28 10.68 16.32 10.13
N SER A 29 9.69 15.83 10.88
CA SER A 29 8.30 15.70 10.39
C SER A 29 7.66 17.06 10.16
N ALA A 30 7.90 18.03 11.05
CA ALA A 30 7.40 19.39 10.90
C ALA A 30 7.94 20.07 9.62
N VAL A 31 9.24 19.88 9.30
CA VAL A 31 9.86 20.36 8.06
C VAL A 31 9.13 19.83 6.83
N PHE A 32 8.80 18.52 6.81
CA PHE A 32 8.03 17.93 5.72
C PHE A 32 6.66 18.62 5.58
N TYR A 33 5.89 18.70 6.66
CA TYR A 33 4.54 19.28 6.61
C TYR A 33 4.52 20.77 6.25
N TYR A 34 5.46 21.58 6.74
CA TYR A 34 5.55 22.98 6.31
C TYR A 34 5.93 23.12 4.84
N THR A 35 6.79 22.23 4.31
CA THR A 35 7.13 22.19 2.88
C THR A 35 5.90 21.87 2.03
N GLU A 36 5.11 20.87 2.45
CA GLU A 36 3.85 20.49 1.80
C GLU A 36 2.81 21.62 1.82
N ALA A 37 2.69 22.33 2.95
CA ALA A 37 1.81 23.48 3.09
C ALA A 37 2.21 24.62 2.14
N ALA A 38 3.50 24.98 2.10
CA ALA A 38 4.02 26.01 1.21
C ALA A 38 3.77 25.68 -0.27
N GLN A 39 4.00 24.43 -0.67
CA GLN A 39 3.77 24.00 -2.05
C GLN A 39 2.28 24.01 -2.43
N ALA A 40 1.39 23.66 -1.49
CA ALA A 40 -0.04 23.73 -1.72
C ALA A 40 -0.51 25.18 -1.97
N LEU A 41 0.03 26.15 -1.21
CA LEU A 41 -0.23 27.58 -1.43
C LEU A 41 0.27 28.07 -2.80
N LEU A 42 1.51 27.71 -3.17
CA LEU A 42 2.07 28.07 -4.48
C LEU A 42 1.26 27.48 -5.63
N ASN A 43 0.84 26.23 -5.52
CA ASN A 43 -0.03 25.60 -6.51
C ASN A 43 -1.41 26.28 -6.58
N SER A 44 -1.94 26.79 -5.45
CA SER A 44 -3.21 27.53 -5.43
C SER A 44 -3.12 28.86 -6.17
N LEU A 45 -2.01 29.58 -5.98
CA LEU A 45 -1.71 30.81 -6.73
C LEU A 45 -1.60 30.54 -8.23
N GLU A 46 -0.86 29.50 -8.63
CA GLU A 46 -0.75 29.08 -10.04
C GLU A 46 -2.12 28.68 -10.64
N ALA A 47 -3.03 28.14 -9.83
CA ALA A 47 -4.38 27.78 -10.24
C ALA A 47 -5.36 28.97 -10.31
N GLY A 48 -4.91 30.18 -9.94
CA GLY A 48 -5.70 31.41 -10.03
C GLY A 48 -6.51 31.76 -8.78
N SER A 49 -6.02 31.39 -7.59
CA SER A 49 -6.63 31.87 -6.33
C SER A 49 -6.64 33.39 -6.25
N LYS A 50 -7.72 33.93 -5.65
CA LYS A 50 -7.93 35.37 -5.40
C LYS A 50 -7.62 35.77 -3.96
N THR A 51 -7.21 34.84 -3.11
CA THR A 51 -6.89 35.12 -1.71
C THR A 51 -5.60 35.95 -1.65
N GLU A 52 -5.66 37.10 -0.99
CA GLU A 52 -4.50 37.99 -0.83
C GLU A 52 -3.49 37.42 0.19
N GLY A 53 -2.21 37.75 0.04
CA GLY A 53 -1.16 37.38 1.00
C GLY A 53 -0.69 35.91 0.97
N LEU A 54 -1.21 35.06 0.09
CA LEU A 54 -0.80 33.65 0.02
C LEU A 54 0.70 33.47 -0.30
N LEU A 55 1.27 34.37 -1.11
CA LEU A 55 2.69 34.31 -1.46
C LEU A 55 3.58 34.58 -0.25
N GLU A 56 3.25 35.61 0.53
CA GLU A 56 3.95 35.94 1.78
C GLU A 56 3.81 34.81 2.79
N LEU A 57 2.62 34.20 2.90
CA LEU A 57 2.40 33.05 3.78
C LEU A 57 3.25 31.83 3.36
N ALA A 58 3.35 31.55 2.05
CA ALA A 58 4.22 30.49 1.55
C ALA A 58 5.70 30.77 1.83
N GLN A 59 6.14 32.03 1.71
CA GLN A 59 7.49 32.46 2.09
C GLN A 59 7.75 32.29 3.58
N ASN A 60 6.78 32.62 4.44
CA ASN A 60 6.87 32.42 5.89
C ASN A 60 7.05 30.94 6.24
N TYR A 61 6.30 30.03 5.60
CA TYR A 61 6.49 28.60 5.79
C TYR A 61 7.86 28.12 5.30
N ASN A 62 8.35 28.62 4.16
CA ASN A 62 9.70 28.30 3.68
C ASN A 62 10.80 28.80 4.62
N ASN A 63 10.64 29.98 5.23
CA ASN A 63 11.55 30.49 6.24
C ASN A 63 11.52 29.64 7.51
N LYS A 64 10.33 29.21 7.94
CA LYS A 64 10.16 28.26 9.05
C LYS A 64 10.85 26.93 8.76
N VAL A 65 10.73 26.40 7.54
CA VAL A 65 11.44 25.19 7.10
C VAL A 65 12.95 25.37 7.24
N LYS A 66 13.52 26.51 6.84
CA LYS A 66 14.96 26.79 7.01
C LYS A 66 15.38 26.81 8.47
N GLU A 67 14.58 27.43 9.34
CA GLU A 67 14.80 27.48 10.80
C GLU A 67 14.74 26.07 11.43
N LEU A 68 13.78 25.25 11.03
CA LEU A 68 13.65 23.89 11.57
C LEU A 68 14.73 22.94 11.00
N LYS A 69 15.18 23.18 9.77
CA LYS A 69 16.32 22.46 9.17
C LYS A 69 17.62 22.70 9.95
N SER A 70 17.89 23.91 10.41
CA SER A 70 19.09 24.15 11.24
C SER A 70 19.03 23.45 12.59
N LYS A 71 17.83 23.24 13.15
CA LYS A 71 17.63 22.46 14.39
C LYS A 71 17.78 20.95 14.20
N THR A 72 17.42 20.42 13.04
CA THR A 72 17.46 18.97 12.75
C THR A 72 18.86 18.44 12.44
N VAL A 73 19.78 19.26 11.90
CA VAL A 73 21.18 18.85 11.65
C VAL A 73 21.90 18.40 12.93
N VAL A 74 21.42 18.83 14.10
CA VAL A 74 21.97 18.45 15.41
C VAL A 74 21.35 17.15 15.96
N GLU A 75 20.19 16.72 15.45
CA GLU A 75 19.41 15.58 15.94
C GLU A 75 19.51 14.31 15.06
N ASP A 76 20.30 14.29 13.98
CA ASP A 76 20.43 13.14 13.08
C ASP A 76 21.15 11.90 13.70
N THR A 77 21.21 11.81 15.02
CA THR A 77 21.60 10.59 15.73
C THR A 77 20.38 9.78 16.17
N SER A 78 20.29 8.58 15.60
CA SER A 78 19.34 7.50 15.88
C SER A 78 17.93 7.65 15.28
N ILE A 79 17.71 6.95 14.17
CA ILE A 79 16.38 6.39 13.86
C ILE A 79 15.96 5.64 15.13
N PRO A 80 14.81 5.95 15.75
CA PRO A 80 14.33 5.19 16.90
C PRO A 80 14.24 3.74 16.46
N ASN A 81 15.11 2.90 17.01
CA ASN A 81 15.07 1.46 16.83
C ASN A 81 13.92 0.91 17.70
N SER A 82 12.73 1.54 17.63
CA SER A 82 11.54 1.08 18.32
C SER A 82 11.05 -0.15 17.57
N HIS A 83 11.62 -1.30 17.92
CA HIS A 83 11.12 -2.57 17.48
C HIS A 83 9.67 -2.70 17.99
N ILE A 84 8.70 -2.64 17.08
CA ILE A 84 7.31 -2.91 17.44
C ILE A 84 7.26 -4.39 17.81
N SER A 85 6.76 -4.70 19.00
CA SER A 85 6.66 -6.11 19.39
C SER A 85 5.78 -6.83 18.37
N LYS A 86 6.17 -8.04 17.99
CA LYS A 86 5.42 -8.87 17.04
C LYS A 86 3.92 -8.94 17.42
N SER A 87 3.63 -9.07 18.71
CA SER A 87 2.27 -9.04 19.26
C SER A 87 1.47 -7.78 18.94
N LYS A 88 2.09 -6.60 18.93
CA LYS A 88 1.43 -5.34 18.57
C LYS A 88 1.17 -5.25 17.07
N ALA A 89 2.12 -5.70 16.24
CA ALA A 89 1.96 -5.75 14.79
C ALA A 89 0.87 -6.76 14.37
N ASP A 90 0.86 -7.95 14.96
CA ASP A 90 -0.17 -8.96 14.72
C ASP A 90 -1.54 -8.50 15.25
N PHE A 91 -1.59 -7.77 16.36
CA PHE A 91 -2.84 -7.19 16.86
C PHE A 91 -3.39 -6.10 15.92
N ALA A 92 -2.53 -5.23 15.39
CA ALA A 92 -2.93 -4.26 14.37
C ALA A 92 -3.49 -4.96 13.11
N ARG A 93 -2.90 -6.10 12.71
CA ARG A 93 -3.41 -6.91 11.59
C ARG A 93 -4.78 -7.52 11.90
N ALA A 94 -4.99 -8.03 13.13
CA ALA A 94 -6.29 -8.54 13.56
C ALA A 94 -7.37 -7.46 13.57
N LEU A 95 -7.04 -6.24 14.02
CA LEU A 95 -7.95 -5.08 13.94
C LEU A 95 -8.30 -4.72 12.49
N PHE A 96 -7.33 -4.86 11.58
CA PHE A 96 -7.59 -4.63 10.16
C PHE A 96 -8.56 -5.66 9.58
N LEU A 97 -8.42 -6.95 9.91
CA LEU A 97 -9.37 -8.00 9.51
C LEU A 97 -10.79 -7.73 10.04
N LEU A 98 -10.94 -7.23 11.28
CA LEU A 98 -12.26 -6.85 11.82
C LEU A 98 -12.91 -5.70 11.06
N ASP A 99 -12.13 -4.69 10.69
CA ASP A 99 -12.63 -3.53 9.95
C ASP A 99 -13.04 -3.90 8.51
N ASP A 100 -12.26 -4.77 7.86
CA ASP A 100 -12.61 -5.31 6.54
C ASP A 100 -13.88 -6.18 6.63
N GLY A 101 -13.99 -7.00 7.69
CA GLY A 101 -15.21 -7.75 7.99
C GLY A 101 -16.43 -6.85 8.16
N THR A 102 -16.29 -5.73 8.88
CA THR A 102 -17.34 -4.72 9.05
C THR A 102 -17.74 -4.09 7.72
N THR A 103 -16.76 -3.76 6.89
CA THR A 103 -17.00 -3.18 5.56
C THR A 103 -17.74 -4.14 4.63
N GLU A 104 -17.40 -5.43 4.64
CA GLU A 104 -18.09 -6.44 3.84
C GLU A 104 -19.49 -6.78 4.38
N ASP A 105 -19.68 -6.70 5.68
CA ASP A 105 -20.96 -6.85 6.36
C ASP A 105 -21.93 -5.71 5.99
N GLU A 106 -21.45 -4.46 6.00
CA GLU A 106 -22.20 -3.28 5.55
C GLU A 106 -22.60 -3.36 4.06
N LYS A 107 -21.79 -4.03 3.23
CA LYS A 107 -22.10 -4.31 1.82
C LYS A 107 -23.09 -5.46 1.63
N GLY A 108 -23.43 -6.21 2.68
CA GLY A 108 -24.29 -7.40 2.61
C GLY A 108 -23.57 -8.68 2.16
N ASN A 109 -22.23 -8.68 2.08
CA ASN A 109 -21.43 -9.85 1.72
C ASN A 109 -21.19 -10.76 2.94
N PHE A 110 -22.27 -11.29 3.51
CA PHE A 110 -22.26 -11.95 4.82
C PHE A 110 -21.33 -13.17 4.92
N HIS A 111 -21.14 -13.94 3.85
CA HIS A 111 -20.20 -15.07 3.85
C HIS A 111 -18.75 -14.61 4.02
N LYS A 112 -18.36 -13.55 3.30
CA LYS A 112 -17.02 -12.98 3.36
C LYS A 112 -16.79 -12.25 4.70
N ALA A 113 -17.79 -11.53 5.20
CA ALA A 113 -17.76 -10.93 6.52
C ALA A 113 -17.54 -11.99 7.62
N PHE A 114 -18.26 -13.11 7.56
CA PHE A 114 -18.11 -14.21 8.51
C PHE A 114 -16.69 -14.81 8.52
N GLU A 115 -16.11 -15.07 7.34
CA GLU A 115 -14.70 -15.51 7.21
C GLU A 115 -13.73 -14.52 7.86
N LEU A 116 -13.89 -13.23 7.58
CA LEU A 116 -13.01 -12.17 8.09
C LEU A 116 -13.09 -12.03 9.61
N TYR A 117 -14.30 -12.04 10.18
CA TYR A 117 -14.48 -12.02 11.63
C TYR A 117 -13.86 -13.25 12.29
N THR A 118 -14.02 -14.44 11.69
CA THR A 118 -13.45 -15.68 12.20
C THR A 118 -11.92 -15.62 12.22
N LEU A 119 -11.30 -15.24 11.10
CA LEU A 119 -9.84 -15.09 11.00
C LEU A 119 -9.29 -14.05 11.98
N ALA A 120 -9.99 -12.93 12.16
CA ALA A 120 -9.61 -11.90 13.11
C ALA A 120 -9.60 -12.42 14.56
N VAL A 121 -10.66 -13.12 14.97
CA VAL A 121 -10.78 -13.69 16.32
C VAL A 121 -9.73 -14.77 16.56
N GLU A 122 -9.50 -15.67 15.59
CA GLU A 122 -8.44 -16.68 15.69
C GLU A 122 -7.06 -16.05 15.89
N LEU A 123 -6.74 -15.00 15.12
CA LEU A 123 -5.49 -14.27 15.27
C LEU A 123 -5.40 -13.60 16.66
N MET A 124 -6.48 -12.97 17.14
CA MET A 124 -6.52 -12.36 18.48
C MET A 124 -6.33 -13.38 19.62
N LEU A 125 -6.94 -14.57 19.50
CA LEU A 125 -6.77 -15.66 20.46
C LEU A 125 -5.33 -16.23 20.43
N SER A 126 -4.69 -16.25 19.26
CA SER A 126 -3.27 -16.62 19.17
C SER A 126 -2.39 -15.62 19.91
N ILE A 127 -2.63 -14.32 19.73
CA ILE A 127 -1.85 -13.25 20.39
C ILE A 127 -2.08 -13.27 21.90
N LYS A 128 -3.32 -13.52 22.36
CA LYS A 128 -3.68 -13.58 23.79
C LYS A 128 -2.85 -14.61 24.56
N ARG A 129 -2.42 -15.70 23.92
CA ARG A 129 -1.58 -16.74 24.54
C ARG A 129 -0.16 -16.27 24.84
N ASP A 130 0.35 -15.31 24.09
CA ASP A 130 1.76 -14.89 24.11
C ASP A 130 1.98 -13.52 24.81
N VAL A 131 0.91 -12.75 25.06
CA VAL A 131 0.98 -11.39 25.60
C VAL A 131 0.78 -11.36 27.11
N GLN A 132 1.67 -10.65 27.82
CA GLN A 132 1.56 -10.41 29.27
C GLN A 132 1.09 -9.00 29.64
N ASP A 133 1.05 -8.06 28.68
CA ASP A 133 0.64 -6.67 28.91
C ASP A 133 -0.88 -6.58 29.20
N PRO A 134 -1.30 -6.17 30.42
CA PRO A 134 -2.70 -6.12 30.80
C PRO A 134 -3.54 -5.15 29.96
N SER A 135 -2.94 -4.05 29.49
CA SER A 135 -3.64 -3.04 28.69
C SER A 135 -4.00 -3.58 27.31
N LEU A 136 -3.04 -4.23 26.66
CA LEU A 136 -3.20 -4.88 25.37
C LEU A 136 -4.15 -6.09 25.47
N LEU A 137 -4.04 -6.90 26.54
CA LEU A 137 -4.96 -8.01 26.79
C LEU A 137 -6.42 -7.56 26.89
N LYS A 138 -6.70 -6.48 27.63
CA LYS A 138 -8.06 -5.94 27.75
C LYS A 138 -8.61 -5.47 26.40
N SER A 139 -7.78 -4.83 25.59
CA SER A 139 -8.16 -4.45 24.22
C SER A 139 -8.44 -5.67 23.36
N ILE A 140 -7.54 -6.67 23.36
CA ILE A 140 -7.71 -7.93 22.63
C ILE A 140 -9.05 -8.60 23.00
N GLU A 141 -9.36 -8.73 24.29
CA GLU A 141 -10.62 -9.34 24.74
C GLU A 141 -11.85 -8.58 24.26
N THR A 142 -11.80 -7.24 24.31
CA THR A 142 -12.91 -6.39 23.88
C THR A 142 -13.22 -6.59 22.39
N PHE A 143 -12.19 -6.54 21.55
CA PHE A 143 -12.34 -6.70 20.10
C PHE A 143 -12.64 -8.15 19.70
N SER A 144 -12.08 -9.14 20.41
CA SER A 144 -12.37 -10.55 20.16
C SER A 144 -13.84 -10.88 20.43
N LYS A 145 -14.40 -10.38 21.55
CA LYS A 145 -15.82 -10.56 21.86
C LYS A 145 -16.71 -9.93 20.79
N ARG A 146 -16.43 -8.69 20.42
CA ARG A 146 -17.17 -8.00 19.34
C ARG A 146 -17.14 -8.78 18.02
N GLY A 147 -15.96 -9.28 17.62
CA GLY A 147 -15.83 -10.09 16.41
C GLY A 147 -16.58 -11.41 16.49
N LEU A 148 -16.54 -12.07 17.65
CA LEU A 148 -17.21 -13.34 17.89
C LEU A 148 -18.74 -13.20 17.89
N ASP A 149 -19.27 -12.24 18.64
CA ASP A 149 -20.72 -11.96 18.72
C ASP A 149 -21.29 -11.73 17.31
N ARG A 150 -20.60 -10.92 16.49
CA ARG A 150 -21.03 -10.66 15.13
C ARG A 150 -20.89 -11.88 14.21
N ALA A 151 -19.82 -12.66 14.34
CA ALA A 151 -19.66 -13.90 13.58
C ALA A 151 -20.78 -14.90 13.92
N GLU A 152 -21.21 -15.00 15.17
CA GLU A 152 -22.32 -15.87 15.59
C GLU A 152 -23.66 -15.44 14.99
N GLU A 153 -23.94 -14.14 14.93
CA GLU A 153 -25.13 -13.60 14.25
C GLU A 153 -25.14 -13.95 12.76
N LEU A 154 -23.98 -13.85 12.09
CA LEU A 154 -23.85 -14.16 10.66
C LEU A 154 -23.86 -15.67 10.37
N LYS A 155 -23.50 -16.51 11.34
CA LYS A 155 -23.44 -17.97 11.19
C LYS A 155 -24.78 -18.57 10.76
N ALA A 156 -25.88 -18.09 11.34
CA ALA A 156 -27.23 -18.55 10.99
C ALA A 156 -27.61 -18.18 9.54
N TYR A 157 -27.11 -17.05 9.03
CA TYR A 157 -27.33 -16.63 7.65
C TYR A 157 -26.54 -17.51 6.68
N VAL A 158 -25.26 -17.74 6.96
CA VAL A 158 -24.38 -18.57 6.12
C VAL A 158 -24.87 -20.01 6.06
N GLN A 159 -25.29 -20.60 7.19
CA GLN A 159 -25.84 -21.97 7.21
C GLN A 159 -27.15 -22.13 6.43
N ARG A 160 -27.97 -21.07 6.35
CA ARG A 160 -29.22 -21.08 5.59
C ARG A 160 -29.03 -20.91 4.08
N THR A 161 -27.91 -20.32 3.67
CA THR A 161 -27.59 -20.01 2.27
C THR A 161 -26.65 -21.02 1.61
N GLN A 162 -26.17 -22.04 2.34
CA GLN A 162 -25.46 -23.16 1.71
C GLN A 162 -26.43 -24.04 0.91
N PRO A 163 -26.08 -24.47 -0.33
CA PRO A 163 -26.82 -25.52 -1.01
C PRO A 163 -26.72 -26.84 -0.22
N PRO A 164 -27.71 -27.74 -0.29
CA PRO A 164 -27.67 -28.98 0.46
C PRO A 164 -26.52 -29.85 -0.05
N CYS A 165 -25.47 -30.01 0.75
CA CYS A 165 -24.53 -31.11 0.55
C CYS A 165 -25.26 -32.41 0.91
N SER A 166 -25.38 -33.31 -0.06
CA SER A 166 -25.94 -34.64 0.11
C SER A 166 -25.24 -35.38 1.23
N ASP A 167 -25.97 -35.63 2.31
CA ASP A 167 -25.63 -36.61 3.31
C ASP A 167 -25.45 -37.98 2.64
N SER A 168 -24.29 -38.59 2.85
CA SER A 168 -24.14 -40.05 2.75
C SER A 168 -23.26 -40.50 3.90
N ARG A 169 -23.92 -40.68 5.04
CA ARG A 169 -23.44 -41.54 6.11
C ARG A 169 -23.35 -42.97 5.57
N SER A 170 -22.17 -43.56 5.55
CA SER A 170 -22.02 -45.00 5.69
C SER A 170 -20.74 -45.32 6.45
N SER A 171 -20.84 -46.35 7.27
CA SER A 171 -20.03 -46.68 8.44
C SER A 171 -18.82 -47.59 8.13
N CYS A 172 -17.71 -47.33 8.82
CA CYS A 172 -16.70 -48.25 9.39
C CYS A 172 -15.99 -49.31 8.52
N SER A 173 -14.65 -49.24 8.41
CA SER A 173 -13.72 -50.24 9.00
C SER A 173 -12.21 -49.98 8.73
N THR A 174 -11.44 -50.00 9.81
CA THR A 174 -10.11 -50.61 10.05
C THR A 174 -8.90 -50.40 9.11
N LEU A 175 -7.93 -49.64 9.65
CA LEU A 175 -6.45 -49.79 9.69
C LEU A 175 -5.66 -50.40 8.50
N THR A 176 -4.65 -49.67 8.01
CA THR A 176 -3.24 -50.13 7.90
C THR A 176 -2.27 -48.98 7.59
N SER A 177 -1.07 -49.11 8.15
CA SER A 177 0.03 -48.15 8.19
C SER A 177 0.81 -48.03 6.86
N GLY A 178 1.31 -46.83 6.54
CA GLY A 178 2.30 -46.63 5.47
C GLY A 178 2.76 -45.18 5.36
N ALA A 179 4.06 -44.94 5.60
CA ALA A 179 4.70 -43.63 5.58
C ALA A 179 4.80 -43.04 4.16
N SER A 180 4.50 -41.73 4.00
CA SER A 180 5.17 -40.87 3.02
C SER A 180 4.90 -39.36 3.19
N LYS A 181 5.95 -38.63 2.84
CA LYS A 181 6.22 -37.18 2.83
C LYS A 181 5.03 -36.28 2.45
N LYS A 182 4.76 -35.23 3.25
CA LYS A 182 3.80 -34.16 2.92
C LYS A 182 4.51 -32.87 2.47
N SER A 183 4.59 -32.67 1.16
CA SER A 183 4.65 -31.33 0.55
C SER A 183 3.28 -30.67 0.67
N HIS A 184 3.19 -29.45 1.21
CA HIS A 184 1.94 -28.70 1.28
C HIS A 184 1.62 -28.11 -0.10
N GLY A 185 0.87 -28.88 -0.89
CA GLY A 185 0.31 -28.46 -2.17
C GLY A 185 -0.95 -27.61 -1.97
N PHE A 186 -1.06 -26.59 -2.82
CA PHE A 186 -2.22 -25.72 -2.97
C PHE A 186 -3.53 -26.53 -3.11
N HIS A 187 -4.57 -26.07 -2.41
CA HIS A 187 -5.94 -26.54 -2.60
C HIS A 187 -6.37 -26.28 -4.06
N LYS A 188 -6.51 -27.35 -4.85
CA LYS A 188 -7.31 -27.31 -6.08
C LYS A 188 -8.79 -27.26 -5.67
N PRO A 189 -9.57 -26.23 -6.05
CA PRO A 189 -11.00 -26.34 -5.99
C PRO A 189 -11.47 -27.30 -7.08
N ASN A 190 -12.32 -28.25 -6.68
CA ASN A 190 -13.03 -29.18 -7.56
C ASN A 190 -13.89 -28.37 -8.54
N MET A 191 -13.52 -28.37 -9.83
CA MET A 191 -14.27 -27.71 -10.88
C MET A 191 -15.19 -28.73 -11.54
N SER A 192 -16.34 -28.98 -10.92
CA SER A 192 -17.48 -29.62 -11.58
C SER A 192 -18.71 -28.75 -11.39
N SER A 193 -19.05 -28.04 -12.47
CA SER A 193 -20.39 -27.64 -12.92
C SER A 193 -20.53 -26.15 -13.25
N SER A 194 -20.56 -25.89 -14.56
CA SER A 194 -21.41 -24.88 -15.20
C SER A 194 -21.24 -23.41 -14.80
N LEU A 195 -20.15 -22.79 -15.28
CA LEU A 195 -20.13 -21.36 -15.57
C LEU A 195 -19.60 -21.16 -16.99
N LYS A 196 -20.52 -20.98 -17.95
CA LYS A 196 -20.22 -20.32 -19.23
C LYS A 196 -20.01 -18.84 -18.93
N GLY A 197 -18.80 -18.48 -18.57
CA GLY A 197 -18.42 -17.11 -18.20
C GLY A 197 -16.92 -17.07 -18.07
N ASP A 198 -16.27 -16.62 -19.13
CA ASP A 198 -14.83 -16.55 -19.33
C ASP A 198 -14.15 -15.75 -18.19
N PRO A 199 -13.08 -16.26 -17.53
CA PRO A 199 -12.41 -15.54 -16.46
C PRO A 199 -11.62 -14.35 -17.04
N GLY A 200 -12.29 -13.20 -17.14
CA GLY A 200 -11.67 -11.94 -17.55
C GLY A 200 -11.76 -11.60 -19.03
N GLY A 201 -12.53 -12.36 -19.83
CA GLY A 201 -12.75 -12.07 -21.25
C GLY A 201 -11.57 -12.41 -22.16
N PHE A 202 -10.75 -13.39 -21.78
CA PHE A 202 -9.63 -13.91 -22.56
C PHE A 202 -9.92 -15.35 -23.00
N THR A 203 -9.67 -15.66 -24.28
CA THR A 203 -9.84 -17.04 -24.75
C THR A 203 -8.84 -17.99 -24.11
N VAL A 204 -9.09 -19.29 -24.22
CA VAL A 204 -8.21 -20.34 -23.70
C VAL A 204 -6.80 -20.23 -24.34
N GLU A 205 -6.74 -19.90 -25.62
CA GLU A 205 -5.49 -19.69 -26.35
C GLU A 205 -4.74 -18.45 -25.84
N GLU A 206 -5.45 -17.34 -25.60
CA GLU A 206 -4.86 -16.11 -25.05
C GLU A 206 -4.31 -16.36 -23.63
N LEU A 207 -5.04 -17.08 -22.79
CA LEU A 207 -4.57 -17.46 -21.45
C LEU A 207 -3.32 -18.36 -21.50
N GLU A 208 -3.21 -19.25 -22.49
CA GLU A 208 -2.02 -20.08 -22.68
C GLU A 208 -0.82 -19.24 -23.11
N VAL A 209 -1.02 -18.28 -24.03
CA VAL A 209 0.02 -17.32 -24.44
C VAL A 209 0.47 -16.49 -23.23
N LEU A 210 -0.46 -15.94 -22.45
CA LEU A 210 -0.16 -15.19 -21.23
C LEU A 210 0.62 -16.03 -20.22
N ARG A 211 0.28 -17.31 -20.04
CA ARG A 211 1.01 -18.22 -19.14
C ARG A 211 2.41 -18.54 -19.66
N SER A 212 2.58 -18.71 -20.96
CA SER A 212 3.89 -18.98 -21.55
C SER A 212 4.82 -17.76 -21.50
N THR A 213 4.25 -16.56 -21.61
CA THR A 213 4.98 -15.28 -21.64
C THR A 213 5.13 -14.63 -20.27
N SER A 214 4.43 -15.11 -19.24
CA SER A 214 4.54 -14.60 -17.88
C SER A 214 5.88 -14.93 -17.23
N VAL A 215 6.62 -15.93 -17.72
CA VAL A 215 7.90 -16.32 -17.11
C VAL A 215 9.05 -15.53 -17.73
N ILE A 216 9.58 -14.55 -17.00
CA ILE A 216 10.73 -13.73 -17.41
C ILE A 216 11.87 -13.99 -16.43
N ASN A 217 13.04 -14.41 -16.95
CA ASN A 217 14.23 -14.72 -16.14
C ASN A 217 13.97 -15.75 -15.02
N GLY A 218 13.10 -16.73 -15.28
CA GLY A 218 12.74 -17.78 -14.31
C GLY A 218 11.80 -17.31 -13.20
N ARG A 219 11.27 -16.09 -13.27
CA ARG A 219 10.28 -15.53 -12.35
C ARG A 219 8.94 -15.38 -13.05
N GLU A 220 7.87 -15.68 -12.33
CA GLU A 220 6.50 -15.61 -12.84
C GLU A 220 5.92 -14.20 -12.64
N TYR A 221 5.60 -13.53 -13.74
CA TYR A 221 4.95 -12.22 -13.81
C TYR A 221 3.57 -12.38 -14.42
N LEU A 222 2.58 -12.63 -13.57
CA LEU A 222 1.21 -12.73 -14.03
C LEU A 222 0.70 -11.35 -14.51
N PRO A 223 0.00 -11.32 -15.66
CA PRO A 223 -0.64 -10.12 -16.14
C PRO A 223 -1.75 -9.70 -15.17
N PHE A 224 -2.05 -8.40 -15.13
CA PHE A 224 -3.14 -7.90 -14.32
C PHE A 224 -4.49 -8.19 -15.00
N LEU A 225 -5.34 -8.95 -14.33
CA LEU A 225 -6.67 -9.37 -14.75
C LEU A 225 -7.72 -8.63 -13.92
N ASP A 226 -8.34 -7.62 -14.51
CA ASP A 226 -9.35 -6.76 -13.85
C ASP A 226 -10.50 -7.55 -13.18
N ALA A 227 -10.90 -8.70 -13.71
CA ALA A 227 -11.96 -9.49 -13.08
C ALA A 227 -11.54 -10.15 -11.75
N LEU A 228 -10.24 -10.45 -11.59
CA LEU A 228 -9.71 -11.23 -10.48
C LEU A 228 -8.96 -10.34 -9.49
N ASP A 229 -8.00 -9.56 -9.97
CA ASP A 229 -7.10 -8.77 -9.12
C ASP A 229 -7.81 -7.63 -8.39
N LEU A 230 -8.97 -7.20 -8.87
CA LEU A 230 -9.78 -6.17 -8.21
C LEU A 230 -10.61 -6.71 -7.05
N GLN A 231 -10.83 -8.01 -7.06
CA GLN A 231 -11.50 -8.73 -6.01
C GLN A 231 -10.50 -9.32 -5.01
N GLU A 232 -9.19 -9.16 -5.27
CA GLU A 232 -8.13 -9.63 -4.39
C GLU A 232 -8.26 -8.99 -3.00
N ARG A 233 -8.10 -9.83 -1.99
CA ARG A 233 -8.15 -9.41 -0.59
C ARG A 233 -6.74 -8.95 -0.20
N PHE A 234 -6.65 -7.82 0.47
CA PHE A 234 -5.37 -7.31 1.00
C PHE A 234 -5.25 -7.49 2.52
N SER A 235 -6.20 -8.22 3.11
CA SER A 235 -6.32 -8.52 4.54
C SER A 235 -6.00 -10.00 4.76
N PHE A 236 -4.81 -10.28 5.27
CA PHE A 236 -4.35 -11.64 5.54
C PHE A 236 -4.08 -11.86 7.03
N ALA A 237 -4.31 -13.07 7.53
CA ALA A 237 -3.93 -13.41 8.91
C ALA A 237 -2.40 -13.51 9.07
N ASN A 238 -1.74 -14.06 8.04
CA ASN A 238 -0.30 -14.20 7.97
C ASN A 238 0.29 -13.21 6.96
N PRO A 239 1.48 -12.63 7.23
CA PRO A 239 2.12 -11.74 6.29
C PRO A 239 2.46 -12.45 4.98
N PHE A 240 2.33 -11.75 3.85
CA PHE A 240 2.77 -12.27 2.56
C PHE A 240 4.27 -12.64 2.56
N VAL A 241 4.62 -13.82 2.07
CA VAL A 241 6.00 -14.28 1.89
C VAL A 241 6.25 -14.51 0.41
N ASP A 242 7.27 -13.83 -0.12
CA ASP A 242 7.70 -14.02 -1.50
C ASP A 242 8.24 -15.44 -1.70
N LYS A 243 7.72 -16.14 -2.72
CA LYS A 243 8.12 -17.51 -3.07
C LYS A 243 9.56 -17.55 -3.58
N ASP A 244 10.00 -16.48 -4.25
CA ASP A 244 11.34 -16.37 -4.80
C ASP A 244 12.37 -15.83 -3.79
N GLY A 245 11.91 -15.54 -2.57
CA GLY A 245 12.74 -15.04 -1.48
C GLY A 245 13.10 -13.56 -1.63
N LEU A 246 14.26 -13.18 -1.10
CA LEU A 246 14.70 -11.78 -1.02
C LEU A 246 15.43 -11.35 -2.29
N LEU A 247 15.33 -10.07 -2.61
CA LEU A 247 16.00 -9.49 -3.79
C LEU A 247 17.51 -9.71 -3.73
N ALA A 248 18.10 -10.13 -4.86
CA ALA A 248 19.55 -10.22 -5.00
C ALA A 248 20.16 -8.83 -5.01
N LEU A 249 21.06 -8.56 -4.05
CA LEU A 249 21.67 -7.24 -3.88
C LEU A 249 23.11 -7.21 -4.42
N SER A 250 23.48 -6.07 -5.02
CA SER A 250 24.88 -5.74 -5.35
C SER A 250 25.74 -5.59 -4.09
N ASN A 251 27.07 -5.66 -4.23
CA ASN A 251 27.98 -5.50 -3.08
C ASN A 251 27.80 -4.16 -2.35
N LYS A 252 27.55 -3.07 -3.10
CA LYS A 252 27.27 -1.74 -2.54
C LYS A 252 25.97 -1.70 -1.76
N GLN A 253 24.93 -2.40 -2.23
CA GLN A 253 23.65 -2.51 -1.50
C GLN A 253 23.82 -3.37 -0.25
N LYS A 254 24.55 -4.48 -0.33
CA LYS A 254 24.83 -5.36 0.81
C LYS A 254 25.59 -4.65 1.93
N SER A 255 26.56 -3.80 1.61
CA SER A 255 27.31 -3.05 2.62
C SER A 255 26.47 -2.01 3.36
N LEU A 256 25.37 -1.54 2.76
CA LEU A 256 24.48 -0.53 3.34
C LEU A 256 23.20 -1.13 3.94
N LEU A 257 22.84 -2.36 3.57
CA LEU A 257 21.63 -3.02 4.06
C LEU A 257 21.82 -3.45 5.52
N SER A 258 20.98 -2.90 6.41
CA SER A 258 20.90 -3.40 7.79
C SER A 258 20.10 -4.70 7.88
N ARG A 259 18.85 -4.71 7.39
CA ARG A 259 17.95 -5.87 7.40
C ARG A 259 16.75 -5.63 6.49
N TRP A 260 16.04 -6.70 6.13
CA TRP A 260 14.71 -6.64 5.55
C TRP A 260 13.68 -6.55 6.67
N VAL A 261 12.77 -5.58 6.60
CA VAL A 261 11.74 -5.35 7.62
C VAL A 261 10.47 -4.83 6.96
N ARG A 262 9.30 -5.26 7.44
CA ARG A 262 8.02 -4.73 6.95
C ARG A 262 7.73 -3.39 7.61
N PRO A 263 7.07 -2.45 6.91
CA PRO A 263 6.61 -1.18 7.49
C PRO A 263 5.93 -1.34 8.85
N SER A 264 5.07 -2.34 9.00
CA SER A 264 4.33 -2.61 10.24
C SER A 264 5.20 -3.01 11.44
N ASP A 265 6.41 -3.50 11.20
CA ASP A 265 7.28 -4.06 12.23
C ASP A 265 8.22 -2.99 12.82
N TYR A 266 8.35 -1.83 12.15
CA TYR A 266 9.20 -0.73 12.59
C TYR A 266 8.50 0.64 12.70
N ILE A 267 7.32 0.84 12.08
CA ILE A 267 6.50 2.05 12.22
C ILE A 267 5.08 1.70 12.69
N ASN A 268 4.61 2.43 13.70
CA ASN A 268 3.24 2.30 14.18
C ASN A 268 2.29 2.98 13.19
N GLY A 269 1.30 2.23 12.69
CA GLY A 269 0.32 2.73 11.73
C GLY A 269 0.97 3.28 10.45
N PRO A 270 1.68 2.45 9.67
CA PRO A 270 2.28 2.91 8.43
C PRO A 270 1.17 3.39 7.47
N LYS A 271 1.52 4.31 6.58
CA LYS A 271 0.62 4.82 5.54
C LYS A 271 1.28 4.65 4.19
N MET A 272 0.55 4.07 3.24
CA MET A 272 1.04 3.87 1.88
C MET A 272 1.23 5.21 1.16
N ILE A 273 0.22 6.07 1.19
CA ILE A 273 0.31 7.43 0.68
C ILE A 273 -0.27 8.39 1.71
N LEU A 274 0.61 9.23 2.26
CA LEU A 274 0.22 10.35 3.10
C LEU A 274 -0.23 11.55 2.26
N ALA A 275 0.54 11.86 1.21
CA ALA A 275 0.28 12.93 0.27
C ALA A 275 0.93 12.59 -1.08
N ILE A 276 0.30 12.99 -2.18
CA ILE A 276 0.89 12.87 -3.51
C ILE A 276 1.89 14.03 -3.66
N SER A 277 3.18 13.73 -3.48
CA SER A 277 4.23 14.73 -3.46
C SER A 277 5.55 14.20 -3.98
N CYS A 278 6.23 15.03 -4.78
CA CYS A 278 7.60 14.76 -5.22
C CYS A 278 8.60 14.76 -4.06
N PHE A 279 8.34 15.49 -2.98
CA PHE A 279 9.26 15.58 -1.84
C PHE A 279 9.33 14.29 -1.01
N SER A 280 8.34 13.41 -1.13
CA SER A 280 8.35 12.09 -0.49
C SER A 280 9.26 11.08 -1.19
N ILE A 281 9.74 11.42 -2.40
CA ILE A 281 10.54 10.56 -3.24
C ILE A 281 12.02 10.93 -3.05
N CYS A 282 12.78 10.05 -2.41
CA CYS A 282 14.20 10.24 -2.18
C CYS A 282 14.98 9.05 -2.75
N GLN A 283 16.04 9.34 -3.50
CA GLN A 283 16.98 8.32 -3.99
C GLN A 283 18.21 8.30 -3.07
N THR A 284 18.58 7.10 -2.61
CA THR A 284 19.79 6.89 -1.82
C THR A 284 20.69 5.85 -2.48
N VAL A 285 20.29 4.58 -2.47
CA VAL A 285 21.11 3.43 -2.89
C VAL A 285 20.63 2.83 -4.23
N VAL A 286 19.46 3.24 -4.72
CA VAL A 286 18.92 2.81 -6.03
C VAL A 286 19.63 3.57 -7.14
N THR A 287 20.00 2.90 -8.23
CA THR A 287 20.76 3.49 -9.35
C THR A 287 19.89 4.13 -10.44
N ASP A 288 18.60 3.82 -10.49
CA ASP A 288 17.72 4.21 -11.59
C ASP A 288 17.14 5.62 -11.40
N CYS A 289 17.99 6.64 -11.58
CA CYS A 289 17.59 8.04 -11.40
C CYS A 289 16.48 8.50 -12.36
N SER A 290 16.44 7.96 -13.58
CA SER A 290 15.41 8.25 -14.58
C SER A 290 14.03 7.79 -14.12
N PHE A 291 13.95 6.63 -13.47
CA PHE A 291 12.71 6.12 -12.88
C PHE A 291 12.25 7.00 -11.71
N VAL A 292 13.16 7.34 -10.80
CA VAL A 292 12.84 8.20 -9.65
C VAL A 292 12.37 9.59 -10.11
N ALA A 293 13.05 10.19 -11.10
CA ALA A 293 12.70 11.48 -11.66
C ALA A 293 11.32 11.47 -12.35
N SER A 294 11.02 10.44 -13.15
CA SER A 294 9.71 10.32 -13.80
C SER A 294 8.59 10.18 -12.78
N MET A 295 8.80 9.45 -11.69
CA MET A 295 7.85 9.36 -10.59
C MET A 295 7.66 10.70 -9.86
N ALA A 296 8.74 11.46 -9.61
CA ALA A 296 8.63 12.78 -8.99
C ALA A 296 7.83 13.77 -9.85
N ILE A 297 8.07 13.77 -11.16
CA ILE A 297 7.34 14.60 -12.12
C ILE A 297 5.86 14.19 -12.19
N ALA A 298 5.59 12.88 -12.28
CA ALA A 298 4.22 12.38 -12.30
C ALA A 298 3.45 12.75 -11.02
N ALA A 299 4.09 12.73 -9.85
CA ALA A 299 3.48 13.11 -8.58
C ALA A 299 3.08 14.58 -8.58
N GLN A 300 3.99 15.45 -9.01
CA GLN A 300 3.74 16.88 -9.10
C GLN A 300 2.65 17.20 -10.13
N TYR A 301 2.67 16.53 -11.28
CA TYR A 301 1.65 16.67 -12.31
C TYR A 301 0.27 16.28 -11.77
N GLU A 302 0.17 15.10 -11.16
CA GLU A 302 -1.09 14.61 -10.59
C GLU A 302 -1.63 15.58 -9.52
N ARG A 303 -0.76 16.11 -8.65
CA ARG A 303 -1.17 17.09 -7.64
C ARG A 303 -1.72 18.38 -8.26
N ARG A 304 -1.07 18.91 -9.30
CA ARG A 304 -1.43 20.16 -9.98
C ARG A 304 -2.70 20.04 -10.81
N PHE A 305 -2.85 18.93 -11.54
CA PHE A 305 -3.94 18.76 -12.50
C PHE A 305 -5.08 17.88 -11.97
N LYS A 306 -4.91 17.25 -10.80
CA LYS A 306 -5.82 16.24 -10.22
C LYS A 306 -6.12 15.10 -11.21
N LYS A 307 -5.17 14.82 -12.10
CA LYS A 307 -5.22 13.70 -13.04
C LYS A 307 -4.44 12.54 -12.45
N LYS A 308 -5.13 11.43 -12.20
CA LYS A 308 -4.54 10.21 -11.63
C LYS A 308 -3.52 9.61 -12.60
N LEU A 309 -2.23 9.72 -12.26
CA LEU A 309 -1.13 9.10 -13.00
C LEU A 309 -0.44 8.07 -12.11
N ILE A 310 0.02 8.47 -10.93
CA ILE A 310 0.62 7.58 -9.96
C ILE A 310 -0.45 6.80 -9.22
N THR A 311 -1.53 7.46 -8.78
CA THR A 311 -2.60 6.77 -8.06
C THR A 311 -3.35 5.78 -8.96
N ASN A 312 -3.33 5.98 -10.28
CA ASN A 312 -3.88 5.06 -11.27
C ASN A 312 -2.94 3.93 -11.69
N VAL A 313 -1.64 4.02 -11.43
CA VAL A 313 -0.64 3.03 -11.86
C VAL A 313 -0.11 2.20 -10.70
N LYS A 314 0.02 2.78 -9.50
CA LYS A 314 0.50 2.09 -8.29
C LYS A 314 -0.60 1.69 -7.31
N ILE A 315 -1.82 2.23 -7.46
CA ILE A 315 -2.87 2.17 -6.43
C ILE A 315 -4.29 1.96 -6.99
N THR A 316 -4.40 1.56 -8.25
CA THR A 316 -5.62 0.97 -8.79
C THR A 316 -5.70 -0.45 -8.20
N ARG A 317 -6.50 -0.78 -7.20
CA ARG A 317 -7.73 -0.18 -6.70
C ARG A 317 -7.92 -0.53 -5.20
N MET A 318 -7.23 0.20 -4.33
CA MET A 318 -7.68 0.31 -2.94
C MET A 318 -8.78 1.40 -2.91
N THR A 319 -9.93 1.13 -2.30
CA THR A 319 -10.98 2.15 -2.13
C THR A 319 -10.40 3.39 -1.44
N ASP A 320 -10.91 4.59 -1.71
CA ASP A 320 -10.41 5.86 -1.12
C ASP A 320 -10.32 5.81 0.42
N HIS A 321 -11.12 4.95 1.04
CA HIS A 321 -11.10 4.66 2.48
C HIS A 321 -9.83 3.90 2.95
N MET A 322 -9.30 2.98 2.14
CA MET A 322 -8.08 2.22 2.44
C MET A 322 -6.80 3.05 2.23
N MET A 323 -6.79 4.02 1.30
CA MET A 323 -5.60 4.87 1.07
C MET A 323 -5.32 5.84 2.23
N ARG A 324 -6.36 6.34 2.91
CA ARG A 324 -6.24 7.32 4.01
C ARG A 324 -6.07 6.70 5.39
N SER A 325 -6.26 5.38 5.49
CA SER A 325 -6.22 4.65 6.75
C SER A 325 -4.98 3.76 6.83
N THR A 326 -4.56 3.39 8.05
CA THR A 326 -3.45 2.45 8.35
C THR A 326 -3.68 1.02 7.83
N LYS A 327 -4.69 0.82 7.00
CA LYS A 327 -5.33 -0.42 6.59
C LYS A 327 -4.48 -1.25 5.61
N ALA A 328 -3.59 -0.63 4.84
CA ALA A 328 -2.93 -1.29 3.70
C ALA A 328 -1.57 -1.94 3.98
N SER A 329 -0.99 -1.72 5.17
CA SER A 329 0.48 -1.65 5.30
C SER A 329 1.18 -2.95 5.72
N HIS A 330 0.43 -4.03 5.89
CA HIS A 330 0.94 -5.27 6.52
C HIS A 330 1.61 -6.24 5.53
N ASP A 331 1.31 -6.17 4.23
CA ASP A 331 1.62 -7.26 3.29
C ASP A 331 2.58 -6.94 2.13
N TRP A 332 3.13 -5.73 2.05
CA TRP A 332 3.92 -5.35 0.87
C TRP A 332 5.42 -5.56 1.03
N LEU A 333 5.95 -6.53 0.27
CA LEU A 333 7.27 -6.48 -0.36
C LEU A 333 7.05 -5.92 -1.77
N VAL A 334 7.60 -4.73 -2.05
CA VAL A 334 7.52 -4.16 -3.40
C VAL A 334 8.39 -5.01 -4.32
N ASN A 335 7.75 -5.83 -5.14
CA ASN A 335 8.41 -6.53 -6.24
C ASN A 335 8.74 -5.51 -7.33
N VAL A 336 10.04 -5.24 -7.51
CA VAL A 336 10.59 -4.17 -8.36
C VAL A 336 10.40 -4.48 -9.87
N ASP A 337 10.07 -5.72 -10.22
CA ASP A 337 10.09 -6.18 -11.61
C ASP A 337 8.77 -5.99 -12.39
N ARG A 338 7.67 -5.55 -11.74
CA ARG A 338 6.47 -5.01 -12.44
C ARG A 338 6.74 -3.70 -13.20
N GLN A 339 7.98 -3.21 -13.21
CA GLN A 339 8.36 -1.95 -13.84
C GLN A 339 8.29 -1.95 -15.37
N ALA A 340 8.34 -3.09 -16.08
CA ALA A 340 8.44 -3.09 -17.54
C ALA A 340 7.20 -2.48 -18.25
N ASP A 341 5.99 -2.88 -17.85
CA ASP A 341 4.74 -2.32 -18.41
C ASP A 341 4.46 -0.89 -17.93
N ILE A 342 4.91 -0.57 -16.71
CA ILE A 342 4.82 0.76 -16.12
C ILE A 342 5.77 1.73 -16.84
N LEU A 343 6.98 1.28 -17.18
CA LEU A 343 7.96 2.02 -17.98
C LEU A 343 7.39 2.32 -19.36
N LEU A 344 6.80 1.35 -20.05
CA LEU A 344 6.19 1.59 -21.36
C LEU A 344 5.05 2.61 -21.30
N ARG A 345 4.16 2.54 -20.29
CA ARG A 345 3.05 3.52 -20.18
C ARG A 345 3.50 4.89 -19.70
N VAL A 346 4.43 4.98 -18.74
CA VAL A 346 4.94 6.27 -18.23
C VAL A 346 5.85 6.93 -19.26
N ILE A 347 6.73 6.18 -19.93
CA ILE A 347 7.54 6.68 -21.03
C ILE A 347 6.63 7.08 -22.19
N TYR A 348 5.65 6.28 -22.61
CA TYR A 348 4.73 6.66 -23.68
C TYR A 348 3.93 7.92 -23.36
N ILE A 349 3.39 8.05 -22.14
CA ILE A 349 2.67 9.25 -21.71
C ILE A 349 3.61 10.46 -21.65
N ILE A 350 4.83 10.33 -21.14
CA ILE A 350 5.81 11.42 -21.08
C ILE A 350 6.30 11.79 -22.48
N SER A 351 6.60 10.82 -23.34
CA SER A 351 7.04 11.01 -24.73
C SER A 351 5.96 11.71 -25.56
N CYS A 352 4.70 11.27 -25.48
CA CYS A 352 3.59 11.93 -26.17
C CYS A 352 3.33 13.36 -25.64
N PHE A 353 3.55 13.62 -24.35
CA PHE A 353 3.31 14.92 -23.75
C PHE A 353 4.47 15.92 -23.99
N VAL A 354 5.72 15.46 -23.96
CA VAL A 354 6.92 16.26 -24.26
C VAL A 354 6.95 16.67 -25.74
N LEU A 355 6.56 15.77 -26.65
CA LEU A 355 6.42 16.08 -28.08
C LEU A 355 5.31 17.12 -28.36
N SER A 356 4.28 17.19 -27.50
CA SER A 356 3.13 18.09 -27.68
C SER A 356 3.34 19.49 -27.09
N THR A 357 4.25 19.68 -26.13
CA THR A 357 4.31 20.94 -25.34
C THR A 357 5.68 21.59 -25.26
N PHE A 358 6.78 20.88 -25.52
CA PHE A 358 8.14 21.42 -25.34
C PHE A 358 9.07 21.07 -26.50
N SER A 359 8.79 21.61 -27.68
CA SER A 359 9.68 21.50 -28.84
C SER A 359 10.99 22.30 -28.68
N VAL A 360 11.11 23.22 -27.71
CA VAL A 360 12.25 24.15 -27.64
C VAL A 360 13.09 24.04 -26.36
N CYS A 361 12.52 23.68 -25.20
CA CYS A 361 13.29 23.67 -23.94
C CYS A 361 13.99 22.34 -23.62
N PHE A 362 13.54 21.21 -24.17
CA PHE A 362 14.15 19.91 -23.89
C PHE A 362 15.54 19.76 -24.50
N PHE A 363 15.77 20.42 -25.65
CA PHE A 363 17.08 20.44 -26.30
C PHE A 363 18.14 21.18 -25.47
N ILE A 364 17.76 22.21 -24.71
CA ILE A 364 18.71 23.01 -23.92
C ILE A 364 19.10 22.29 -22.62
N CYS A 365 18.17 21.58 -21.97
CA CYS A 365 18.49 20.82 -20.75
C CYS A 365 19.31 19.55 -21.02
N CYS A 366 19.06 18.84 -22.15
CA CYS A 366 19.86 17.65 -22.47
C CYS A 366 21.28 17.99 -22.93
N TYR A 367 21.50 19.12 -23.61
CA TYR A 367 22.84 19.54 -24.01
C TYR A 367 23.71 20.01 -22.84
N PHE A 368 23.11 20.63 -21.80
CA PHE A 368 23.88 21.13 -20.66
C PHE A 368 24.36 20.02 -19.70
N VAL A 369 23.63 18.91 -19.64
CA VAL A 369 24.03 17.74 -18.82
C VAL A 369 25.05 16.85 -19.54
N LEU A 370 25.09 16.87 -20.88
CA LEU A 370 26.10 16.12 -21.64
C LEU A 370 27.48 16.82 -21.72
N PHE A 371 27.59 18.10 -21.38
CA PHE A 371 28.84 18.88 -21.47
C PHE A 371 29.57 19.06 -20.12
N LEU A 372 29.06 18.44 -19.05
CA LEU A 372 29.64 18.48 -17.69
C LEU A 372 29.89 17.08 -17.11
N LEU A 373 30.18 16.10 -17.98
CA LEU A 373 30.76 14.81 -17.64
C LEU A 373 32.21 14.73 -18.13
#